data_AF-A0A7S4N5I7-F1
#
_entry.id   AF-A0A7S4N5I7-F1
#
_cell.length_a   1.000
_cell.length_b   1.000
_cell.length_c   1.000
_cell.angle_alpha   90.00
_cell.angle_beta   90.00
_cell.angle_gamma   90.00
#
_symmetry.space_group_name_H-M   'P 1'
#
loop_
_entity.id
_entity.type
_entity.pdbx_description
1 polymer ?
#
loop_
_entity_poly.entity_id
_entity_poly.type
_entity_poly.pdbx_seq_one_letter_code
_entity_poly.pdbx_strand_id
1 'polypeptide(L)'
;APNDHKYLLGLEISPSRCNSTLDLDFMDNGIMDNIRDDSIASIQTNATTINGTEYSVLAVFNLSPFVEEQALAGIYLTLFVVFMLITLSTQFTGDAQKLVLAPIESMMEMVNMVADDPLEDFSFHNFSKGSGDYETRVVQVAIQKITALLRVGFG
;
A
#
# COMPACT_ATOMS: atom_id res chain seq x y z
N ALA A 1 -26.04 24.69 26.40
CA ALA A 1 -25.98 24.01 25.08
C ALA A 1 -25.61 22.57 25.38
N PRO A 2 -26.44 21.58 25.03
CA PRO A 2 -26.08 20.18 25.23
C PRO A 2 -25.03 19.82 24.17
N ASN A 3 -24.22 18.78 24.39
CA ASN A 3 -23.23 18.20 23.45
C ASN A 3 -21.74 18.61 23.65
N ASP A 4 -21.20 18.59 24.87
CA ASP A 4 -19.74 18.71 25.07
C ASP A 4 -19.03 17.39 25.42
N HIS A 5 -19.72 16.25 25.33
CA HIS A 5 -19.15 14.93 25.64
C HIS A 5 -19.38 13.96 24.48
N LYS A 6 -18.60 14.10 23.39
CA LYS A 6 -18.69 13.25 22.18
C LYS A 6 -18.34 11.78 22.44
N TYR A 7 -17.63 11.50 23.54
CA TYR A 7 -17.03 10.20 23.80
C TYR A 7 -17.46 9.57 25.12
N LEU A 8 -17.99 10.30 26.10
CA LEU A 8 -18.34 9.74 27.41
C LEU A 8 -19.85 9.47 27.45
N LEU A 9 -20.22 8.19 27.52
CA LEU A 9 -21.63 7.74 27.55
C LEU A 9 -22.14 7.51 28.97
N GLY A 10 -21.22 7.21 29.89
CA GLY A 10 -21.60 6.98 31.27
C GLY A 10 -20.43 6.92 32.23
N LEU A 11 -20.73 7.23 33.48
CA LEU A 11 -19.83 7.11 34.61
C LEU A 11 -20.66 6.57 35.78
N GLU A 12 -20.27 5.43 36.34
CA GLU A 12 -20.88 4.82 37.50
C GLU A 12 -19.86 4.73 38.63
N ILE A 13 -20.25 5.14 39.83
CA ILE A 13 -19.39 5.17 41.01
C ILE A 13 -20.11 4.48 42.16
N SER A 14 -19.63 3.28 42.52
CA SER A 14 -20.16 2.50 43.63
C SER A 14 -19.21 2.56 44.84
N PRO A 15 -19.72 2.79 46.08
CA PRO A 15 -21.11 3.11 46.44
C PRO A 15 -21.42 4.60 46.27
N SER A 16 -22.69 4.92 46.00
CA SER A 16 -23.18 6.29 45.77
C SER A 16 -22.82 7.22 46.94
N ARG A 17 -22.26 8.40 46.64
CA ARG A 17 -21.89 9.37 47.68
C ARG A 17 -23.14 10.03 48.26
N CYS A 18 -23.48 9.73 49.52
CA CYS A 18 -24.68 10.25 50.18
C CYS A 18 -24.66 11.75 50.55
N ASN A 19 -23.57 12.50 50.28
CA ASN A 19 -23.41 13.88 50.78
C ASN A 19 -22.79 14.85 49.77
N SER A 20 -22.82 14.53 48.48
CA SER A 20 -22.39 15.44 47.41
C SER A 20 -23.62 16.03 46.72
N THR A 21 -23.60 17.35 46.50
CA THR A 21 -24.63 18.09 45.74
C THR A 21 -24.60 17.82 44.24
N LEU A 22 -23.67 16.98 43.77
CA LEU A 22 -23.48 16.60 42.38
C LEU A 22 -23.66 15.10 42.28
N ASP A 23 -24.71 14.69 41.57
CA ASP A 23 -24.88 13.33 41.11
C ASP A 23 -23.88 13.10 39.98
N LEU A 24 -22.88 12.25 40.25
CA LEU A 24 -21.81 11.93 39.32
C LEU A 24 -22.10 10.64 38.54
N ASP A 25 -23.16 9.94 38.93
CA ASP A 25 -23.59 8.72 38.27
C ASP A 25 -24.51 9.08 37.10
N PHE A 26 -24.13 8.67 35.89
CA PHE A 26 -24.98 8.86 34.72
C PHE A 26 -24.74 7.74 33.72
N MET A 27 -25.84 7.27 33.13
CA MET A 27 -25.83 6.31 32.04
C MET A 27 -26.83 6.75 30.99
N ASP A 28 -26.35 7.06 29.79
CA ASP A 28 -27.19 7.42 28.65
C ASP A 28 -27.62 6.16 27.87
N ASN A 29 -28.57 5.42 28.44
CA ASN A 29 -29.08 4.17 27.87
C ASN A 29 -29.71 4.35 26.47
N GLY A 30 -30.28 5.53 26.20
CA GLY A 30 -30.93 5.80 24.90
C GLY A 30 -29.93 5.92 23.76
N ILE A 31 -28.75 6.47 24.03
CA ILE A 31 -27.66 6.50 23.06
C ILE A 31 -26.99 5.12 22.97
N MET A 32 -26.86 4.41 24.09
CA MET A 32 -26.21 3.10 24.17
C MET A 32 -26.89 2.02 23.33
N ASP A 33 -28.24 1.97 23.33
CA ASP A 33 -29.01 1.01 22.52
C ASP A 33 -28.87 1.20 21.00
N ASN A 34 -28.46 2.39 20.56
CA ASN A 34 -28.29 2.73 19.14
C ASN A 34 -26.85 2.55 18.64
N ILE A 35 -25.93 2.16 19.51
CA ILE A 35 -24.51 1.98 19.19
C ILE A 35 -24.21 0.49 19.09
N ARG A 36 -23.31 0.10 18.16
CA ARG A 36 -22.83 -1.29 18.07
C ARG A 36 -22.05 -1.66 19.34
N ASP A 37 -22.28 -2.87 19.84
CA ASP A 37 -21.56 -3.40 21.01
C ASP A 37 -20.03 -3.30 20.87
N ASP A 38 -19.47 -3.54 19.68
CA ASP A 38 -18.02 -3.45 19.40
C ASP A 38 -17.44 -2.03 19.53
N SER A 39 -18.30 -1.00 19.51
CA SER A 39 -17.92 0.41 19.57
C SER A 39 -18.11 1.04 20.95
N ILE A 40 -18.44 0.21 21.95
CA ILE A 40 -18.55 0.61 23.35
C ILE A 40 -17.29 0.15 24.08
N ALA A 41 -16.58 1.08 24.72
CA ALA A 41 -15.44 0.76 25.54
C ALA A 41 -15.76 1.05 27.01
N SER A 42 -15.69 0.04 27.88
CA SER A 42 -15.85 0.21 29.32
C SER A 42 -14.52 0.04 30.04
N ILE A 43 -14.16 1.00 30.88
CA ILE A 43 -13.00 0.92 31.75
C ILE A 43 -13.51 0.81 33.19
N GLN A 44 -13.13 -0.26 33.87
CA GLN A 44 -13.47 -0.51 35.27
C GLN A 44 -12.20 -0.58 36.12
N THR A 45 -12.23 0.04 37.30
CA THR A 45 -11.18 -0.18 38.32
C THR A 45 -11.45 -1.47 39.10
N ASN A 46 -10.38 -2.17 39.48
CA ASN A 46 -10.47 -3.28 40.41
C ASN A 46 -11.12 -2.82 41.72
N ALA A 47 -12.03 -3.63 42.25
CA ALA A 47 -12.75 -3.32 43.48
C ALA A 47 -11.76 -3.21 44.65
N THR A 48 -11.84 -2.10 45.38
CA THR A 48 -11.04 -1.91 46.60
C THR A 48 -11.95 -1.92 47.82
N THR A 49 -11.68 -2.81 48.77
CA THR A 49 -12.48 -2.90 49.99
C THR A 49 -11.87 -2.02 51.08
N ILE A 50 -12.58 -0.99 51.50
CA ILE A 50 -12.22 -0.18 52.68
C ILE A 50 -13.36 -0.32 53.67
N ASN A 51 -13.06 -0.73 54.90
CA ASN A 51 -14.03 -0.84 55.99
C ASN A 51 -15.28 -1.70 55.67
N GLY A 52 -15.11 -2.77 54.88
CA GLY A 52 -16.20 -3.68 54.48
C GLY A 52 -17.08 -3.17 53.33
N THR A 53 -16.80 -1.98 52.79
CA THR A 53 -17.45 -1.44 51.60
C THR A 53 -16.53 -1.53 50.39
N GLU A 54 -17.04 -2.04 49.27
CA GLU A 54 -16.33 -2.15 48.01
C GLU A 54 -16.50 -0.88 47.18
N TYR A 55 -15.39 -0.30 46.75
CA TYR A 55 -15.36 0.88 45.89
C TYR A 55 -14.98 0.47 44.47
N SER A 56 -15.83 0.80 43.51
CA SER A 56 -15.57 0.62 42.08
C SER A 56 -16.06 1.83 41.28
N VAL A 57 -15.38 2.06 40.17
CA VAL A 57 -15.65 3.13 39.20
C VAL A 57 -15.67 2.47 37.84
N LEU A 58 -16.75 2.71 37.10
CA LEU A 58 -16.96 2.24 35.74
C LEU A 58 -17.19 3.45 34.84
N ALA A 59 -16.45 3.55 33.76
CA ALA A 59 -16.62 4.60 32.75
C ALA A 59 -16.89 3.96 31.39
N VAL A 60 -17.93 4.42 30.70
CA VAL A 60 -18.36 3.93 29.39
C VAL A 60 -18.10 5.00 28.34
N PHE A 61 -17.45 4.60 27.25
CA PHE A 61 -17.07 5.48 26.17
C PHE A 61 -17.65 5.03 24.81
N ASN A 62 -18.01 6.00 23.97
CA ASN A 62 -18.39 5.82 22.58
C ASN A 62 -17.15 5.93 21.66
N LEU A 63 -16.82 4.83 20.98
CA LEU A 63 -15.70 4.78 20.05
C LEU A 63 -16.12 4.91 18.57
N SER A 64 -17.42 4.94 18.27
CA SER A 64 -17.97 5.02 16.91
C SER A 64 -17.31 6.11 16.03
N PRO A 65 -17.20 7.38 16.47
CA PRO A 65 -16.60 8.42 15.63
C PRO A 65 -15.12 8.16 15.32
N PHE A 66 -14.40 7.51 16.21
CA PHE A 66 -13.00 7.16 15.99
C PHE A 66 -12.86 6.02 14.97
N VAL A 67 -13.73 5.01 15.05
CA VAL A 67 -13.74 3.88 14.11
C VAL A 67 -14.13 4.35 12.70
N GLU A 68 -15.06 5.28 12.56
CA GLU A 68 -15.44 5.85 11.25
C GLU A 68 -14.29 6.58 10.57
N GLU A 69 -13.58 7.45 11.30
CA GLU A 69 -12.40 8.16 10.79
C GLU A 69 -11.28 7.17 10.41
N GLN A 70 -11.07 6.15 11.24
CA GLN A 70 -10.08 5.10 10.96
C GLN A 70 -10.43 4.28 9.73
N ALA A 71 -11.72 3.92 9.54
CA ALA A 71 -12.18 3.19 8.38
C ALA A 71 -12.01 4.00 7.08
N LEU A 72 -12.35 5.28 7.11
CA LEU A 72 -12.19 6.19 5.98
C LEU A 72 -10.70 6.37 5.62
N ALA A 73 -9.82 6.53 6.61
CA ALA A 73 -8.38 6.58 6.37
C ALA A 73 -7.85 5.27 5.78
N GLY A 74 -8.34 4.13 6.26
CA GLY A 74 -8.01 2.80 5.72
C GLY A 74 -8.40 2.66 4.25
N ILE A 75 -9.60 3.09 3.87
CA ILE A 75 -10.08 3.06 2.47
C ILE A 75 -9.15 3.89 1.58
N TYR A 76 -8.80 5.12 1.96
CA TYR A 76 -7.90 5.95 1.17
C TYR A 76 -6.50 5.33 1.01
N LEU A 77 -5.96 4.74 2.07
CA LEU A 77 -4.68 4.06 2.01
C LEU A 77 -4.72 2.86 1.06
N THR A 78 -5.76 2.03 1.09
CA THR A 78 -5.89 0.89 0.17
C THR A 78 -5.99 1.34 -1.29
N LEU A 79 -6.75 2.40 -1.57
CA LEU A 79 -6.88 2.95 -2.93
C LEU A 79 -5.52 3.49 -3.42
N PHE A 80 -4.80 4.19 -2.56
CA PHE A 80 -3.46 4.67 -2.88
C PHE A 80 -2.49 3.53 -3.21
N VAL A 81 -2.50 2.45 -2.42
CA VAL A 81 -1.66 1.27 -2.65
C VAL A 81 -2.02 0.60 -3.97
N VAL A 82 -3.31 0.41 -4.28
CA VAL A 82 -3.75 -0.17 -5.55
C VAL A 82 -3.27 0.67 -6.74
N PHE A 83 -3.41 2.00 -6.67
CA PHE A 83 -2.91 2.89 -7.71
C PHE A 83 -1.39 2.78 -7.90
N MET A 84 -0.64 2.77 -6.79
CA MET A 84 0.80 2.55 -6.80
C MET A 84 1.17 1.21 -7.45
N LEU A 85 0.50 0.11 -7.09
CA LEU A 85 0.79 -1.21 -7.64
C LEU A 85 0.55 -1.28 -9.15
N ILE A 86 -0.54 -0.68 -9.64
CA ILE A 86 -0.83 -0.64 -11.08
C ILE A 86 0.26 0.17 -11.81
N THR A 87 0.58 1.37 -11.32
CA THR A 87 1.59 2.23 -11.97
C THR A 87 2.97 1.59 -11.96
N LEU A 88 3.41 1.02 -10.84
CA LEU A 88 4.70 0.31 -10.77
C LEU A 88 4.72 -0.93 -11.69
N SER A 89 3.64 -1.72 -11.72
CA SER A 89 3.56 -2.91 -12.57
C SER A 89 3.65 -2.56 -14.07
N THR A 90 2.97 -1.49 -14.49
CA THR A 90 3.04 -1.03 -15.88
C THR A 90 4.42 -0.50 -16.25
N GLN A 91 5.07 0.27 -15.37
CA GLN A 91 6.43 0.76 -15.62
C GLN A 91 7.44 -0.40 -15.68
N PHE A 92 7.38 -1.35 -14.75
CA PHE A 92 8.28 -2.51 -14.77
C PHE A 92 8.15 -3.33 -16.05
N THR A 93 6.92 -3.51 -16.53
CA THR A 93 6.66 -4.21 -17.81
C THR A 93 7.26 -3.45 -18.99
N GLY A 94 7.08 -2.12 -19.04
CA GLY A 94 7.68 -1.28 -20.07
C GLY A 94 9.21 -1.27 -20.03
N ASP A 95 9.78 -1.24 -18.83
CA ASP A 95 11.22 -1.30 -18.61
C ASP A 95 11.81 -2.63 -19.08
N ALA A 96 11.18 -3.76 -18.75
CA ALA A 96 11.61 -5.08 -19.23
C ALA A 96 11.56 -5.20 -20.76
N GLN A 97 10.51 -4.66 -21.40
CA GLN A 97 10.39 -4.65 -22.86
C GLN A 97 11.51 -3.82 -23.50
N LYS A 98 11.78 -2.63 -22.96
CA LYS A 98 12.75 -1.70 -23.56
C LYS A 98 14.20 -2.11 -23.29
N LEU A 99 14.49 -2.60 -22.08
CA LEU A 99 15.85 -2.86 -21.63
C LEU A 99 16.39 -4.20 -22.15
N VAL A 100 15.54 -5.24 -22.21
CA VAL A 100 15.97 -6.61 -22.51
C VAL A 100 15.36 -7.18 -23.78
N LEU A 101 14.06 -6.98 -23.99
CA LEU A 101 13.37 -7.61 -25.12
C LEU A 101 13.72 -6.96 -26.46
N ALA A 102 13.72 -5.61 -26.52
CA ALA A 102 14.04 -4.87 -27.74
C ALA A 102 15.47 -5.14 -28.27
N PRO A 103 16.53 -5.21 -27.43
CA PRO A 103 17.86 -5.60 -27.91
C PRO A 103 17.95 -7.04 -28.41
N ILE A 104 17.22 -7.99 -27.81
CA ILE A 104 17.24 -9.40 -28.22
C ILE A 104 16.56 -9.58 -29.59
N GLU A 105 15.42 -8.93 -29.81
CA GLU A 105 14.72 -8.95 -31.11
C GLU A 105 15.63 -8.44 -32.23
N SER A 106 16.33 -7.32 -31.99
CA SER A 106 17.29 -6.73 -32.93
C SER A 106 18.50 -7.64 -33.23
N MET A 107 19.00 -8.38 -32.23
CA MET A 107 20.08 -9.36 -32.45
C MET A 107 19.60 -10.57 -33.26
N MET A 108 18.40 -11.08 -32.96
CA MET A 108 17.81 -12.21 -33.69
C MET A 108 17.55 -11.85 -35.15
N GLU A 109 17.03 -10.65 -35.41
CA GLU A 109 16.83 -10.15 -36.78
C GLU A 109 18.15 -10.04 -37.54
N MET A 110 19.21 -9.49 -36.91
CA MET A 110 20.55 -9.43 -37.49
C MET A 110 21.10 -10.81 -37.86
N VAL A 111 20.92 -11.80 -36.99
CA VAL A 111 21.38 -13.18 -37.25
C VAL A 111 20.60 -13.83 -38.40
N ASN A 112 19.26 -13.64 -38.43
CA ASN A 112 18.43 -14.19 -39.50
C ASN A 112 18.76 -13.58 -40.87
N MET A 113 18.94 -12.25 -40.95
CA MET A 113 19.33 -11.57 -42.19
C MET A 113 20.65 -12.11 -42.75
N VAL A 114 21.63 -12.37 -41.88
CA VAL A 114 22.94 -12.92 -42.28
C VAL A 114 22.86 -14.38 -42.68
N ALA A 115 21.95 -15.14 -42.08
CA ALA A 115 21.70 -16.53 -42.44
C ALA A 115 21.04 -16.64 -43.83
N ASP A 116 20.18 -15.67 -44.18
CA ASP A 116 19.47 -15.64 -45.46
C ASP A 116 20.36 -15.19 -46.63
N ASP A 117 21.13 -14.10 -46.47
CA ASP A 117 22.15 -13.68 -47.45
C ASP A 117 23.38 -13.04 -46.75
N PRO A 118 24.53 -13.73 -46.71
CA PRO A 118 25.73 -13.20 -46.06
C PRO A 118 26.45 -12.08 -46.84
N LEU A 119 26.08 -11.79 -48.10
CA LEU A 119 26.76 -10.81 -48.97
C LEU A 119 26.07 -9.44 -49.04
N GLU A 120 24.82 -9.34 -48.56
CA GLU A 120 24.02 -8.13 -48.60
C GLU A 120 24.60 -7.04 -47.63
N ASP A 121 24.57 -5.78 -48.07
CA ASP A 121 25.08 -4.65 -47.27
C ASP A 121 24.04 -4.18 -46.27
N PHE A 122 23.92 -4.89 -45.16
CA PHE A 122 23.02 -4.48 -44.10
C PHE A 122 23.59 -3.28 -43.34
N SER A 123 22.98 -2.11 -43.54
CA SER A 123 23.30 -0.91 -42.75
C SER A 123 22.75 -1.03 -41.33
N PHE A 124 23.47 -1.75 -40.46
CA PHE A 124 23.07 -2.02 -39.06
C PHE A 124 23.00 -0.78 -38.14
N HIS A 125 23.19 0.42 -38.69
CA HIS A 125 23.22 1.66 -37.93
C HIS A 125 21.86 1.98 -37.27
N ASN A 126 20.75 1.60 -37.90
CA ASN A 126 19.39 1.79 -37.37
C ASN A 126 19.08 0.86 -36.19
N PHE A 127 19.71 -0.32 -36.13
CA PHE A 127 19.50 -1.32 -35.08
C PHE A 127 20.24 -0.99 -33.77
N SER A 128 21.25 -0.11 -33.84
CA SER A 128 22.07 0.33 -32.70
C SER A 128 21.50 1.50 -31.91
N LYS A 129 20.35 2.04 -32.33
CA LYS A 129 19.69 3.22 -31.71
C LYS A 129 18.73 2.85 -30.56
N GLY A 130 18.69 1.57 -30.18
CA GLY A 130 17.96 1.10 -29.01
C GLY A 130 18.65 1.52 -27.71
N SER A 131 17.86 2.04 -26.76
CA SER A 131 18.29 2.46 -25.42
C SER A 131 18.53 1.27 -24.48
N GLY A 132 19.27 0.26 -24.94
CA GLY A 132 19.62 -0.93 -24.15
C GLY A 132 20.91 -0.74 -23.35
N ASP A 133 21.13 -1.64 -22.39
CA ASP A 133 22.31 -1.64 -21.53
C ASP A 133 23.62 -1.77 -22.33
N TYR A 134 24.66 -1.11 -21.83
CA TYR A 134 25.99 -1.06 -22.44
C TYR A 134 26.54 -2.45 -22.78
N GLU A 135 26.33 -3.43 -21.89
CA GLU A 135 26.83 -4.81 -22.06
C GLU A 135 26.23 -5.48 -23.29
N THR A 136 24.91 -5.39 -23.46
CA THR A 136 24.18 -5.95 -24.61
C THR A 136 24.55 -5.23 -25.90
N ARG A 137 24.78 -3.91 -25.84
CA ARG A 137 25.25 -3.14 -26.99
C ARG A 137 26.64 -3.55 -27.46
N VAL A 138 27.57 -3.83 -26.55
CA VAL A 138 28.91 -4.31 -26.90
C VAL A 138 28.83 -5.65 -27.64
N VAL A 139 27.95 -6.56 -27.21
CA VAL A 139 27.72 -7.84 -27.88
C VAL A 139 27.13 -7.64 -29.28
N GLN A 140 26.14 -6.75 -29.44
CA GLN A 140 25.53 -6.48 -30.74
C GLN A 140 26.55 -5.94 -31.75
N VAL A 141 27.42 -5.03 -31.30
CA VAL A 141 28.52 -4.50 -32.11
C VAL A 141 29.53 -5.59 -32.47
N ALA A 142 29.79 -6.55 -31.58
CA ALA A 142 30.66 -7.68 -31.86
C ALA A 142 30.08 -8.60 -32.95
N ILE A 143 28.77 -8.93 -32.87
CA ILE A 143 28.08 -9.71 -33.91
C ILE A 143 28.16 -8.99 -35.26
N GLN A 144 27.85 -7.68 -35.29
CA GLN A 144 27.97 -6.87 -36.50
C GLN A 144 29.36 -6.96 -37.14
N LYS A 145 30.42 -6.91 -36.32
CA LYS A 145 31.81 -7.00 -36.80
C LYS A 145 32.16 -8.40 -37.32
N ILE A 146 31.69 -9.46 -36.67
CA ILE A 146 31.89 -10.85 -37.14
C ILE A 146 31.22 -11.04 -38.49
N THR A 147 29.98 -10.57 -38.65
CA THR A 147 29.25 -10.59 -39.93
C THR A 147 29.99 -9.82 -41.03
N ALA A 148 30.48 -8.61 -40.71
CA ALA A 148 31.24 -7.82 -41.67
C ALA A 148 32.54 -8.52 -42.10
N LEU A 149 33.24 -9.18 -41.16
CA LEU A 149 34.40 -10.01 -41.45
C LEU A 149 34.05 -11.23 -42.30
N LEU A 150 32.92 -11.88 -42.03
CA LEU A 150 32.43 -13.02 -42.79
C LEU A 150 32.19 -12.63 -44.25
N ARG A 151 31.54 -11.49 -44.50
CA ARG A 151 31.36 -10.94 -45.85
C ARG A 151 32.68 -10.71 -46.58
N VAL A 152 33.69 -10.15 -45.92
CA VAL A 152 35.04 -9.98 -46.49
C VAL A 152 35.72 -11.32 -46.78
N GLY A 153 35.35 -12.39 -46.05
CA GLY A 153 35.84 -13.74 -46.32
C GLY A 153 35.12 -14.47 -47.47
N PHE A 154 33.92 -14.05 -47.86
CA PHE A 154 33.10 -14.66 -48.92
C PHE A 154 32.98 -13.81 -50.21
N GLY A 155 33.39 -12.54 -50.18
CA GLY A 155 33.40 -11.59 -51.31
C GLY A 155 34.79 -11.36 -51.91
#